data_AF-A0A1D5R8I6-F1
#
_entry.id   AF-A0A1D5R8I6-F1
#
_cell.length_a   1.000
_cell.length_b   1.000
_cell.length_c   1.000
_cell.angle_alpha   90.00
_cell.angle_beta   90.00
_cell.angle_gamma   90.00
#
_symmetry.space_group_name_H-M   'P 1'
#
loop_
_entity.id
_entity.type
_entity.pdbx_description
1 polymer ?
#
loop_
_entity_poly.entity_id
_entity_poly.type
_entity_poly.pdbx_seq_one_letter_code
_entity_poly.pdbx_strand_id
1 'polypeptide(L)'
;MLNTVSKIRGQVKATGYPQTEGLLGDCMLKYGKELGEDSTFGNALIEVGESMKLMAEVKDSLDINVKQTFIDPLQLLQDKDLKEIGHHLKKLEGRRLDYDYKKKRVGKIPDEEVRQAVEKFEESKELAERSMFNFLENDVEQVSQLAVFIEAALDYHKQSTEILQELQSKLQMRISAASSVPRREYKPRPVKRSASELNGVSTTSVVKTTDGVSLCSPGWSRVVQSQLTATSASQVQAILLPQPPYSRLEPAD
;
A
#
# COMPACT_ATOMS: atom_id res chain seq x y z
N MET A 1 -13.70 8.17 20.43
CA MET A 1 -12.85 7.02 20.79
C MET A 1 -13.65 5.73 20.61
N LEU A 2 -13.61 5.07 19.44
CA LEU A 2 -14.44 3.86 19.21
C LEU A 2 -13.87 2.81 18.21
N ASN A 3 -12.58 2.83 17.82
CA ASN A 3 -12.07 1.92 16.77
C ASN A 3 -10.97 0.91 17.21
N THR A 4 -10.62 0.84 18.50
CA THR A 4 -9.50 0.01 18.97
C THR A 4 -9.93 -1.36 19.51
N VAL A 5 -11.22 -1.62 19.74
CA VAL A 5 -11.70 -2.83 20.43
C VAL A 5 -12.61 -3.70 19.55
N SER A 6 -12.04 -4.35 18.53
CA SER A 6 -12.72 -5.43 17.78
C SER A 6 -11.87 -6.69 17.54
N LYS A 7 -10.74 -6.85 18.25
CA LYS A 7 -9.86 -8.01 18.06
C LYS A 7 -10.38 -9.34 18.65
N ILE A 8 -11.54 -9.38 19.31
CA ILE A 8 -12.07 -10.60 19.95
C ILE A 8 -13.00 -11.43 19.02
N ARG A 9 -13.40 -10.92 17.86
CA ARG A 9 -14.43 -11.59 17.03
C ARG A 9 -14.10 -11.76 15.55
N GLY A 10 -12.81 -11.85 15.19
CA GLY A 10 -12.41 -12.21 13.82
C GLY A 10 -12.90 -11.24 12.73
N GLN A 11 -13.11 -9.97 13.07
CA GLN A 11 -13.42 -8.95 12.06
C GLN A 11 -12.13 -8.57 11.35
N VAL A 12 -11.95 -9.13 10.15
CA VAL A 12 -11.02 -8.63 9.13
C VAL A 12 -11.35 -7.15 8.93
N LYS A 13 -10.50 -6.26 9.45
CA LYS A 13 -10.63 -4.83 9.18
C LYS A 13 -10.20 -4.64 7.73
N ALA A 14 -11.16 -4.66 6.81
CA ALA A 14 -10.88 -4.32 5.42
C ALA A 14 -10.59 -2.81 5.34
N THR A 15 -9.51 -2.44 4.66
CA THR A 15 -9.12 -1.04 4.39
C THR A 15 -10.13 -0.28 3.51
N GLY A 16 -11.12 -0.99 2.96
CA GLY A 16 -12.15 -0.45 2.07
C GLY A 16 -11.70 -0.33 0.61
N TYR A 17 -10.45 -0.68 0.30
CA TYR A 17 -9.89 -0.76 -1.04
C TYR A 17 -9.14 -2.08 -1.24
N PRO A 18 -9.04 -2.59 -2.48
CA PRO A 18 -8.30 -3.84 -2.73
C PRO A 18 -6.79 -3.61 -2.68
N GLN A 19 -6.06 -4.51 -2.00
CA GLN A 19 -4.60 -4.58 -2.07
C GLN A 19 -4.14 -5.28 -3.36
N THR A 20 -2.99 -4.87 -3.87
CA THR A 20 -2.41 -5.39 -5.13
C THR A 20 -2.13 -6.89 -5.09
N GLU A 21 -1.63 -7.36 -3.96
CA GLU A 21 -1.36 -8.77 -3.64
C GLU A 21 -2.66 -9.56 -3.66
N GLY A 22 -3.75 -8.97 -3.15
CA GLY A 22 -5.07 -9.58 -3.15
C GLY A 22 -5.61 -9.79 -4.57
N LEU A 23 -5.45 -8.79 -5.45
CA LEU A 23 -5.84 -8.86 -6.86
C LEU A 23 -5.01 -9.90 -7.63
N LEU A 24 -3.70 -9.95 -7.37
CA LEU A 24 -2.82 -10.97 -7.93
C LEU A 24 -3.26 -12.38 -7.50
N GLY A 25 -3.55 -12.54 -6.20
CA GLY A 25 -4.06 -13.79 -5.63
C GLY A 25 -5.35 -14.24 -6.29
N ASP A 26 -6.32 -13.34 -6.48
CA ASP A 26 -7.59 -13.65 -7.14
C ASP A 26 -7.39 -14.14 -8.58
N CYS A 27 -6.46 -13.55 -9.32
CA CYS A 27 -6.12 -14.00 -10.68
C CYS A 27 -5.49 -15.40 -10.68
N MET A 28 -4.52 -15.65 -9.79
CA MET A 28 -3.84 -16.93 -9.67
C MET A 28 -4.81 -18.05 -9.26
N LEU A 29 -5.70 -17.78 -8.31
CA LEU A 29 -6.75 -18.72 -7.88
C LEU A 29 -7.71 -19.05 -9.02
N LYS A 30 -8.16 -18.03 -9.75
CA LYS A 30 -9.10 -18.20 -10.87
C LYS A 30 -8.49 -19.08 -11.96
N TYR A 31 -7.33 -18.68 -12.49
CA TYR A 31 -6.72 -19.39 -13.62
C TYR A 31 -6.09 -20.72 -13.20
N GLY A 32 -5.66 -20.86 -11.94
CA GLY A 32 -5.22 -22.13 -11.38
C GLY A 32 -6.33 -23.18 -11.40
N LYS A 33 -7.57 -22.79 -11.05
CA LYS A 33 -8.75 -23.66 -11.14
C LYS A 33 -9.15 -23.97 -12.60
N GLU A 34 -9.09 -22.97 -13.49
CA GLU A 34 -9.40 -23.16 -14.91
C GLU A 34 -8.43 -24.13 -15.63
N LEU A 35 -7.20 -24.28 -15.13
CA LEU A 35 -6.23 -25.25 -15.66
C LEU A 35 -6.56 -26.71 -15.30
N GLY A 36 -7.45 -26.94 -14.34
CA GLY A 36 -7.88 -28.26 -13.89
C GLY A 36 -6.97 -28.89 -12.84
N GLU A 37 -7.54 -29.81 -12.06
CA GLU A 37 -6.90 -30.45 -10.89
C GLU A 37 -5.68 -31.32 -11.28
N ASP A 38 -5.63 -31.81 -12.52
CA ASP A 38 -4.50 -32.60 -13.05
C ASP A 38 -3.27 -31.74 -13.39
N SER A 39 -3.41 -30.41 -13.43
CA SER A 39 -2.32 -29.51 -13.79
C SER A 39 -1.43 -29.21 -12.58
N THR A 40 -0.18 -29.66 -12.62
CA THR A 40 0.83 -29.28 -11.61
C THR A 40 0.98 -27.77 -11.49
N PHE A 41 0.95 -27.06 -12.62
CA PHE A 41 1.01 -25.60 -12.64
C PHE A 41 -0.26 -24.95 -12.09
N GLY A 42 -1.43 -25.50 -12.40
CA GLY A 42 -2.71 -25.03 -11.84
C GLY A 42 -2.75 -25.14 -10.33
N ASN A 43 -2.33 -26.29 -9.78
CA ASN A 43 -2.23 -26.50 -8.34
C ASN A 43 -1.19 -25.57 -7.67
N ALA A 44 -0.04 -25.34 -8.31
CA ALA A 44 0.95 -24.38 -7.82
C ALA A 44 0.41 -22.93 -7.82
N LEU A 45 -0.30 -22.53 -8.88
CA LEU A 45 -0.95 -21.21 -8.95
C LEU A 45 -1.97 -21.02 -7.83
N ILE A 46 -2.74 -22.06 -7.48
CA ILE A 46 -3.69 -21.98 -6.37
C ILE A 46 -2.95 -21.71 -5.06
N GLU A 47 -1.89 -22.48 -4.74
CA GLU A 47 -1.11 -22.28 -3.50
C GLU A 47 -0.48 -20.89 -3.42
N VAL A 48 0.14 -20.41 -4.51
CA VAL A 48 0.69 -19.05 -4.55
C VAL A 48 -0.44 -18.03 -4.37
N GLY A 49 -1.58 -18.25 -5.02
CA GLY A 49 -2.74 -17.38 -4.93
C GLY A 49 -3.26 -17.22 -3.50
N GLU A 50 -3.36 -18.33 -2.75
CA GLU A 50 -3.74 -18.33 -1.33
C GLU A 50 -2.73 -17.55 -0.48
N SER A 51 -1.43 -17.79 -0.66
CA SER A 51 -0.39 -17.02 0.04
C SER A 51 -0.43 -15.52 -0.30
N MET A 52 -0.78 -15.15 -1.55
CA MET A 52 -0.96 -13.74 -1.93
C MET A 52 -2.20 -13.10 -1.26
N LYS A 53 -3.26 -13.87 -0.99
CA LYS A 53 -4.38 -13.38 -0.18
C LYS A 53 -3.94 -13.10 1.26
N LEU A 54 -3.12 -13.96 1.86
CA LEU A 54 -2.56 -13.71 3.19
C LEU A 54 -1.64 -12.48 3.21
N MET A 55 -0.79 -12.30 2.19
CA MET A 55 0.03 -11.09 2.04
C MET A 55 -0.83 -9.82 2.02
N ALA A 56 -1.98 -9.85 1.34
CA ALA A 56 -2.94 -8.74 1.32
C ALA A 56 -3.51 -8.42 2.72
N GLU A 57 -3.82 -9.44 3.53
CA GLU A 57 -4.32 -9.25 4.89
C GLU A 57 -3.25 -8.64 5.83
N VAL A 58 -2.00 -9.07 5.71
CA VAL A 58 -0.87 -8.48 6.44
C VAL A 58 -0.67 -7.02 5.99
N LYS A 59 -0.83 -6.73 4.69
CA LYS A 59 -0.75 -5.37 4.15
C LYS A 59 -1.89 -4.47 4.65
N ASP A 60 -3.12 -4.95 4.68
CA ASP A 60 -4.25 -4.23 5.28
C ASP A 60 -3.98 -3.90 6.75
N SER A 61 -3.41 -4.85 7.49
CA SER A 61 -3.05 -4.67 8.89
C SER A 61 -1.99 -3.59 9.08
N LEU A 62 -0.96 -3.54 8.21
CA LEU A 62 0.02 -2.45 8.20
C LEU A 62 -0.66 -1.10 7.98
N ASP A 63 -1.50 -0.98 6.96
CA ASP A 63 -2.14 0.29 6.59
C ASP A 63 -2.98 0.83 7.73
N ILE A 64 -3.76 -0.04 8.37
CA ILE A 64 -4.60 0.34 9.51
C ILE A 64 -3.74 0.74 10.72
N ASN A 65 -2.72 -0.07 11.04
CA ASN A 65 -1.87 0.21 12.19
C ASN A 65 -1.16 1.55 12.00
N VAL A 66 -0.45 1.76 10.89
CA VAL A 66 0.25 3.01 10.58
C VAL A 66 -0.72 4.20 10.55
N LYS A 67 -1.92 4.03 9.99
CA LYS A 67 -2.92 5.09 10.00
C LYS A 67 -3.29 5.51 11.41
N GLN A 68 -3.57 4.55 12.29
CA GLN A 68 -4.09 4.80 13.64
C GLN A 68 -3.00 5.24 14.63
N THR A 69 -1.79 4.70 14.51
CA THR A 69 -0.74 4.85 15.53
C THR A 69 0.35 5.85 15.14
N PHE A 70 0.39 6.27 13.88
CA PHE A 70 1.38 7.23 13.40
C PHE A 70 0.76 8.42 12.68
N ILE A 71 -0.03 8.18 11.62
CA ILE A 71 -0.60 9.27 10.81
C ILE A 71 -1.61 10.10 11.60
N ASP A 72 -2.56 9.46 12.30
CA ASP A 72 -3.56 10.16 13.12
C ASP A 72 -2.93 11.03 14.24
N PRO A 73 -1.96 10.53 15.01
CA PRO A 73 -1.21 11.35 15.97
C PRO A 73 -0.50 12.56 15.33
N LEU A 74 0.15 12.41 14.19
CA LEU A 74 0.80 13.53 13.50
C LEU A 74 -0.20 14.56 12.97
N GLN A 75 -1.34 14.10 12.46
CA GLN A 75 -2.42 14.97 12.05
C GLN A 75 -2.95 15.79 13.23
N LEU A 76 -3.09 15.16 14.41
CA LEU A 76 -3.49 15.83 15.63
C LEU A 76 -2.49 16.92 16.05
N LEU A 77 -1.19 16.62 15.99
CA LEU A 77 -0.11 17.57 16.28
C LEU A 77 -0.16 18.80 15.36
N GLN A 78 -0.44 18.58 14.08
CA GLN A 78 -0.61 19.65 13.10
C GLN A 78 -1.85 20.50 13.39
N ASP A 79 -3.00 19.87 13.63
CA ASP A 79 -4.29 20.54 13.75
C ASP A 79 -4.49 21.25 15.10
N LYS A 80 -3.68 20.91 16.11
CA LYS A 80 -3.71 21.50 17.45
C LYS A 80 -2.47 22.32 17.73
N ASP A 81 -1.37 21.68 18.10
CA ASP A 81 -0.20 22.35 18.68
C ASP A 81 0.44 23.33 17.69
N LEU A 82 0.72 22.87 16.46
CA LEU A 82 1.31 23.74 15.43
C LEU A 82 0.37 24.86 15.00
N LYS A 83 -0.94 24.58 14.96
CA LYS A 83 -1.96 25.57 14.63
C LYS A 83 -2.06 26.65 15.72
N GLU A 84 -2.03 26.26 16.98
CA GLU A 84 -2.05 27.17 18.14
C GLU A 84 -0.80 28.06 18.18
N ILE A 85 0.40 27.48 18.00
CA ILE A 85 1.64 28.24 17.85
C ILE A 85 1.54 29.24 16.69
N GLY A 86 1.00 28.79 15.55
CA GLY A 86 0.75 29.67 14.40
C GLY A 86 -0.19 30.84 14.73
N HIS A 87 -1.22 30.62 15.54
CA HIS A 87 -2.10 31.68 16.03
C HIS A 87 -1.38 32.66 16.96
N HIS A 88 -0.53 32.20 17.88
CA HIS A 88 0.26 33.05 18.76
C HIS A 88 1.25 33.92 17.97
N LEU A 89 1.99 33.33 17.03
CA LEU A 89 2.94 34.06 16.18
C LEU A 89 2.25 35.12 15.33
N LYS A 90 1.09 34.80 14.74
CA LYS A 90 0.32 35.79 13.96
C LYS A 90 -0.16 36.96 14.83
N LYS A 91 -0.58 36.68 16.08
CA LYS A 91 -0.98 37.71 17.04
C LYS A 91 0.21 38.57 17.46
N LEU A 92 1.35 37.96 17.75
CA LEU A 92 2.60 38.62 18.09
C LEU A 92 3.03 39.59 16.99
N GLU A 93 3.03 39.15 15.73
CA GLU A 93 3.42 39.99 14.59
C GLU A 93 2.51 41.23 14.47
N GLY A 94 1.20 41.06 14.68
CA GLY A 94 0.27 42.20 14.72
C GLY A 94 0.58 43.19 15.85
N ARG A 95 0.93 42.69 17.05
CA ARG A 95 1.32 43.56 18.19
C ARG A 95 2.65 44.26 17.96
N ARG A 96 3.62 43.57 17.36
CA ARG A 96 4.92 44.12 16.99
C ARG A 96 4.75 45.33 16.07
N LEU A 97 3.92 45.19 15.03
CA LEU A 97 3.63 46.27 14.08
C LEU A 97 2.91 47.46 14.74
N ASP A 98 1.94 47.23 15.64
CA ASP A 98 1.26 48.30 16.39
C ASP A 98 2.23 49.06 17.30
N TYR A 99 3.08 48.33 18.03
CA TYR A 99 4.12 48.92 18.87
C TYR A 99 5.11 49.74 18.04
N ASP A 100 5.64 49.20 16.94
CA ASP A 100 6.57 49.90 16.05
C ASP A 100 5.97 51.21 15.50
N TYR A 101 4.69 51.18 15.12
CA TYR A 101 3.98 52.35 14.64
C TYR A 101 3.86 53.43 15.73
N LYS A 102 3.43 53.06 16.94
CA LYS A 102 3.25 53.99 18.07
C LYS A 102 4.58 54.54 18.59
N LYS A 103 5.62 53.70 18.63
CA LYS A 103 6.98 54.10 19.03
C LYS A 103 7.54 55.22 18.15
N LYS A 104 7.28 55.19 16.85
CA LYS A 104 7.67 56.27 15.92
C LYS A 104 6.92 57.59 16.15
N ARG A 105 5.85 57.57 16.95
CA ARG A 105 4.98 58.73 17.25
C ARG A 105 5.05 59.19 18.70
N VAL A 106 6.03 58.73 19.48
CA VAL A 106 6.29 59.23 20.84
C VAL A 106 6.38 60.77 20.82
N GLY A 107 5.71 61.42 21.79
CA GLY A 107 5.54 62.88 21.83
C GLY A 107 4.41 63.44 20.96
N LYS A 108 3.78 62.62 20.10
CA LYS A 108 2.59 62.98 19.29
C LYS A 108 1.33 62.21 19.70
N ILE A 109 1.47 61.18 20.52
CA ILE A 109 0.38 60.38 21.10
C ILE A 109 0.59 60.27 22.61
N PRO A 110 -0.47 60.00 23.40
CA PRO A 110 -0.33 59.83 24.85
C PRO A 110 0.65 58.72 25.21
N ASP A 111 1.51 58.97 26.19
CA ASP A 111 2.52 57.99 26.64
C ASP A 111 1.88 56.68 27.10
N GLU A 112 0.68 56.75 27.68
CA GLU A 112 -0.08 55.57 28.11
C GLU A 112 -0.45 54.65 26.92
N GLU A 113 -0.71 55.20 25.73
CA GLU A 113 -1.00 54.37 24.56
C GLU A 113 0.24 53.63 24.05
N VAL A 114 1.42 54.24 24.17
CA VAL A 114 2.71 53.61 23.84
C VAL A 114 3.02 52.52 24.86
N ARG A 115 2.83 52.82 26.16
CA ARG A 115 3.03 51.87 27.27
C ARG A 115 2.16 50.62 27.11
N GLN A 116 0.88 50.79 26.82
CA GLN A 116 -0.03 49.67 26.57
C GLN A 116 0.32 48.85 25.32
N ALA A 117 0.91 49.47 24.30
CA ALA A 117 1.36 48.75 23.12
C ALA A 117 2.59 47.87 23.42
N VAL A 118 3.50 48.36 24.27
CA VAL A 118 4.64 47.58 24.79
C VAL A 118 4.15 46.39 25.59
N GLU A 119 3.28 46.61 26.58
CA GLU A 119 2.74 45.53 27.43
C GLU A 119 2.08 44.43 26.60
N LYS A 120 1.18 44.79 25.66
CA LYS A 120 0.50 43.80 24.81
C LYS A 120 1.46 43.06 23.87
N PHE A 121 2.54 43.70 23.43
CA PHE A 121 3.59 43.06 22.64
C PHE A 121 4.37 42.07 23.48
N GLU A 122 4.82 42.46 24.67
CA GLU A 122 5.57 41.59 25.60
C GLU A 122 4.74 40.38 26.04
N GLU A 123 3.48 40.58 26.42
CA GLU A 123 2.55 39.48 26.75
C GLU A 123 2.38 38.50 25.58
N SER A 124 2.22 39.01 24.35
CA SER A 124 2.05 38.15 23.17
C SER A 124 3.35 37.43 22.81
N LYS A 125 4.50 38.04 23.11
CA LYS A 125 5.82 37.47 22.88
C LYS A 125 6.05 36.32 23.86
N GLU A 126 5.83 36.55 25.15
CA GLU A 126 5.98 35.51 26.17
C GLU A 126 5.08 34.31 25.89
N LEU A 127 3.83 34.56 25.49
CA LEU A 127 2.89 33.49 25.15
C LEU A 127 3.37 32.65 23.95
N ALA A 128 3.84 33.30 22.89
CA ALA A 128 4.38 32.60 21.72
C ALA A 128 5.65 31.81 22.09
N GLU A 129 6.59 32.43 22.78
CA GLU A 129 7.84 31.79 23.22
C GLU A 129 7.56 30.58 24.12
N ARG A 130 6.65 30.70 25.08
CA ARG A 130 6.26 29.59 25.97
C ARG A 130 5.63 28.44 25.19
N SER A 131 4.72 28.73 24.26
CA SER A 131 4.07 27.70 23.44
C SER A 131 5.08 26.93 22.57
N MET A 132 6.03 27.65 21.96
CA MET A 132 7.10 27.04 21.16
C MET A 132 8.06 26.22 22.02
N PHE A 133 8.44 26.74 23.19
CA PHE A 133 9.30 26.02 24.13
C PHE A 133 8.67 24.71 24.57
N ASN A 134 7.42 24.75 25.02
CA ASN A 134 6.71 23.55 25.45
C ASN A 134 6.59 22.51 24.33
N PHE A 135 6.38 22.95 23.08
CA PHE A 135 6.34 22.03 21.95
C PHE A 135 7.69 21.35 21.71
N LEU A 136 8.79 22.11 21.76
CA LEU A 136 10.14 21.59 21.53
C LEU A 136 10.63 20.68 22.65
N GLU A 137 10.24 20.94 23.89
CA GLU A 137 10.60 20.09 25.04
C GLU A 137 9.93 18.71 25.00
N ASN A 138 8.90 18.52 24.16
CA ASN A 138 8.21 17.24 23.99
C ASN A 138 8.72 16.42 22.79
N ASP A 139 9.89 16.76 22.21
CA ASP A 139 10.48 16.10 21.02
C ASP A 139 10.64 14.57 21.16
N VAL A 140 10.86 14.09 22.38
CA VAL A 140 10.91 12.66 22.73
C VAL A 140 9.62 11.93 22.34
N GLU A 141 8.45 12.57 22.47
CA GLU A 141 7.18 11.96 22.09
C GLU A 141 7.10 11.77 20.57
N GLN A 142 7.61 12.71 19.77
CA GLN A 142 7.63 12.57 18.31
C GLN A 142 8.63 11.50 17.87
N VAL A 143 9.78 11.37 18.54
CA VAL A 143 10.72 10.25 18.29
C VAL A 143 10.06 8.91 18.65
N SER A 144 9.30 8.85 19.73
CA SER A 144 8.51 7.65 20.10
C SER A 144 7.48 7.29 19.03
N GLN A 145 6.78 8.27 18.45
CA GLN A 145 5.84 8.04 17.34
C GLN A 145 6.54 7.46 16.10
N LEU A 146 7.75 7.92 15.78
CA LEU A 146 8.56 7.33 14.69
C LEU A 146 8.94 5.88 15.00
N ALA A 147 9.29 5.56 16.24
CA ALA A 147 9.58 4.19 16.65
C ALA A 147 8.37 3.26 16.44
N VAL A 148 7.16 3.71 16.78
CA VAL A 148 5.91 2.96 16.57
C VAL A 148 5.64 2.71 15.08
N PHE A 149 5.93 3.68 14.21
CA PHE A 149 5.84 3.48 12.75
C PHE A 149 6.78 2.37 12.27
N ILE A 150 8.05 2.42 12.70
CA ILE A 150 9.04 1.41 12.30
C ILE A 150 8.69 0.03 12.86
N GLU A 151 8.16 -0.06 14.08
CA GLU A 151 7.69 -1.31 14.65
C GLU A 151 6.58 -1.94 13.81
N ALA A 152 5.59 -1.15 13.37
CA ALA A 152 4.52 -1.63 12.49
C ALA A 152 5.06 -2.13 11.14
N ALA A 153 6.03 -1.41 10.55
CA ALA A 153 6.67 -1.83 9.30
C ALA A 153 7.50 -3.11 9.46
N LEU A 154 8.22 -3.25 10.58
CA LEU A 154 8.99 -4.45 10.91
C LEU A 154 8.08 -5.67 11.08
N ASP A 155 6.97 -5.51 11.79
CA ASP A 155 5.97 -6.57 11.98
C ASP A 155 5.40 -7.05 10.63
N TYR A 156 4.99 -6.11 9.76
CA TYR A 156 4.55 -6.41 8.41
C TYR A 156 5.58 -7.24 7.62
N HIS A 157 6.85 -6.82 7.62
CA HIS A 157 7.89 -7.52 6.87
C HIS A 157 8.25 -8.89 7.45
N LYS A 158 8.19 -9.06 8.78
CA LYS A 158 8.40 -10.35 9.44
C LYS A 158 7.31 -11.34 9.04
N GLN A 159 6.04 -10.96 9.17
CA GLN A 159 4.91 -11.80 8.79
C GLN A 159 4.92 -12.11 7.28
N SER A 160 5.25 -11.12 6.44
CA SER A 160 5.43 -11.33 5.00
C SER A 160 6.49 -12.37 4.69
N THR A 161 7.62 -12.31 5.41
CA THR A 161 8.72 -13.27 5.23
C THR A 161 8.30 -14.68 5.64
N GLU A 162 7.54 -14.81 6.74
CA GLU A 162 7.02 -16.10 7.19
C GLU A 162 6.10 -16.75 6.15
N ILE A 163 5.15 -15.99 5.59
CA ILE A 163 4.25 -16.45 4.52
C ILE A 163 5.05 -16.90 3.29
N LEU A 164 6.02 -16.09 2.86
CA LEU A 164 6.82 -16.39 1.68
C LEU A 164 7.74 -17.59 1.88
N GLN A 165 8.26 -17.79 3.10
CA GLN A 165 9.12 -18.93 3.43
C GLN A 165 8.33 -20.24 3.44
N GLU A 166 7.10 -20.23 3.97
CA GLU A 166 6.19 -21.38 3.91
C GLU A 166 5.84 -21.71 2.45
N LEU A 167 5.46 -20.70 1.66
CA LEU A 167 5.16 -20.87 0.23
C LEU A 167 6.35 -21.45 -0.54
N GLN A 168 7.55 -20.90 -0.34
CA GLN A 168 8.76 -21.38 -0.98
C GLN A 168 8.98 -22.87 -0.69
N SER A 169 8.78 -23.28 0.56
CA SER A 169 8.93 -24.68 0.98
C SER A 169 7.91 -25.59 0.29
N LYS A 170 6.64 -25.17 0.21
CA LYS A 170 5.57 -25.88 -0.54
C LYS A 170 5.92 -26.04 -2.01
N LEU A 171 6.39 -24.97 -2.66
CA LEU A 171 6.78 -25.00 -4.07
C LEU A 171 7.98 -25.92 -4.33
N GLN A 172 8.99 -25.94 -3.44
CA GLN A 172 10.12 -26.85 -3.58
C GLN A 172 9.68 -28.32 -3.49
N MET A 173 8.82 -28.67 -2.52
CA MET A 173 8.25 -30.02 -2.43
C MET A 173 7.49 -30.40 -3.70
N ARG A 174 6.71 -29.47 -4.25
CA ARG A 174 5.95 -29.68 -5.49
C ARG A 174 6.85 -29.86 -6.71
N ILE A 175 7.93 -29.09 -6.82
CA ILE A 175 8.94 -29.26 -7.88
C ILE A 175 9.60 -30.64 -7.78
N SER A 176 10.00 -31.07 -6.58
CA SER A 176 10.59 -32.39 -6.37
C SER A 176 9.62 -33.52 -6.74
N ALA A 177 8.36 -33.42 -6.30
CA ALA A 177 7.33 -34.41 -6.60
C ALA A 177 6.97 -34.45 -8.10
N ALA A 178 6.93 -33.32 -8.79
CA ALA A 178 6.65 -33.27 -10.22
C ALA A 178 7.83 -33.79 -11.07
N SER A 179 9.06 -33.61 -10.60
CA SER A 179 10.27 -34.03 -11.31
C SER A 179 10.52 -35.54 -11.23
N SER A 180 9.96 -36.23 -10.24
CA SER A 180 10.06 -37.68 -10.10
C SER A 180 9.05 -38.45 -10.97
N VAL A 181 8.10 -37.77 -11.59
CA VAL A 181 7.10 -38.39 -12.48
C VAL A 181 7.70 -38.59 -13.88
N PRO A 182 7.66 -39.81 -14.45
CA PRO A 182 8.10 -40.07 -15.82
C PRO A 182 7.37 -39.17 -16.83
N ARG A 183 8.11 -38.58 -17.77
CA ARG A 183 7.52 -37.71 -18.79
C ARG A 183 6.50 -38.49 -19.62
N ARG A 184 5.25 -38.00 -19.66
CA ARG A 184 4.25 -38.49 -20.60
C ARG A 184 4.71 -38.21 -22.03
N GLU A 185 4.78 -39.25 -22.84
CA GLU A 185 5.01 -39.12 -24.28
C GLU A 185 3.80 -38.44 -24.93
N TYR A 186 4.03 -37.33 -25.63
CA TYR A 186 2.98 -36.63 -26.35
C TYR A 186 2.50 -37.47 -27.53
N LYS A 187 1.31 -38.04 -27.44
CA LYS A 187 0.63 -38.68 -28.57
C LYS A 187 -0.42 -37.71 -29.13
N PRO A 188 -0.15 -37.03 -30.26
CA PRO A 188 -1.13 -36.14 -30.88
C PRO A 188 -2.37 -36.94 -31.21
N ARG A 189 -3.54 -36.51 -30.70
CA ARG A 189 -4.80 -37.14 -31.08
C ARG A 189 -5.05 -36.82 -32.56
N PRO A 190 -5.25 -37.83 -33.43
CA PRO A 190 -5.62 -37.57 -34.81
C PRO A 190 -6.95 -36.82 -34.83
N VAL A 191 -6.99 -35.71 -35.56
CA VAL A 191 -8.20 -34.95 -35.82
C VAL A 191 -9.13 -35.89 -36.59
N LYS A 192 -10.15 -36.45 -35.93
CA LYS A 192 -11.24 -37.13 -36.61
C LYS A 192 -12.04 -36.06 -37.36
N ARG A 193 -11.64 -35.75 -38.60
CA ARG A 193 -12.54 -35.14 -39.58
C ARG A 193 -13.54 -36.22 -39.95
N SER A 194 -14.73 -36.19 -39.35
CA SER A 194 -15.86 -36.97 -39.85
C SER A 194 -16.18 -36.45 -41.26
N ALA A 195 -15.84 -37.22 -42.28
CA ALA A 195 -16.32 -37.01 -43.64
C ALA A 195 -17.77 -37.50 -43.72
N SER A 196 -18.70 -36.73 -43.14
CA SER A 196 -20.13 -37.07 -43.14
C SER A 196 -21.01 -35.82 -42.99
N GLU A 197 -20.86 -34.85 -43.88
CA GLU A 197 -21.90 -33.85 -44.15
C GLU A 197 -22.11 -33.71 -45.67
N LEU A 198 -22.70 -34.74 -46.26
CA LEU A 198 -23.57 -34.60 -47.42
C LEU A 198 -24.84 -35.41 -47.13
N ASN A 199 -25.86 -34.68 -46.65
CA ASN A 199 -27.30 -34.98 -46.63
C ASN A 199 -27.78 -36.44 -46.46
N GLY A 200 -28.41 -36.70 -45.31
CA GLY A 200 -29.30 -37.85 -45.12
C GLY A 200 -29.87 -37.91 -43.71
N VAL A 201 -31.17 -37.63 -43.59
CA VAL A 201 -31.96 -37.53 -42.35
C VAL A 201 -31.92 -38.82 -41.50
N SER A 202 -31.70 -38.69 -40.18
CA SER A 202 -32.59 -39.18 -39.10
C SER A 202 -31.91 -39.23 -37.73
N THR A 203 -32.55 -38.53 -36.79
CA THR A 203 -32.69 -38.79 -35.34
C THR A 203 -31.65 -39.69 -34.65
N THR A 204 -30.90 -39.14 -33.68
CA THR A 204 -30.50 -39.88 -32.48
C THR A 204 -30.27 -38.95 -31.28
N SER A 205 -30.99 -39.25 -30.19
CA SER A 205 -30.54 -39.03 -28.83
C SER A 205 -29.23 -39.79 -28.59
N VAL A 206 -28.19 -39.13 -28.05
CA VAL A 206 -26.93 -39.81 -27.68
C VAL A 206 -26.49 -39.41 -26.27
N VAL A 207 -26.40 -40.45 -25.45
CA VAL A 207 -25.82 -40.50 -24.11
C VAL A 207 -24.31 -40.77 -24.21
N LYS A 208 -23.56 -40.19 -23.26
CA LYS A 208 -22.19 -40.52 -22.79
C LYS A 208 -21.03 -40.41 -23.79
N THR A 209 -19.99 -39.66 -23.42
CA THR A 209 -18.87 -40.18 -22.59
C THR A 209 -17.93 -39.05 -22.21
N THR A 210 -17.56 -39.03 -20.94
CA THR A 210 -16.46 -38.29 -20.33
C THR A 210 -15.13 -38.70 -20.95
N ASP A 211 -14.52 -37.83 -21.75
CA ASP A 211 -13.07 -37.67 -21.90
C ASP A 211 -12.79 -36.67 -23.02
N GLY A 212 -12.79 -35.38 -22.64
CA GLY A 212 -12.63 -34.29 -23.58
C GLY A 212 -11.98 -33.08 -22.93
N VAL A 213 -10.69 -33.15 -22.64
CA VAL A 213 -9.89 -31.92 -22.56
C VAL A 213 -9.72 -31.43 -24.00
N SER A 214 -10.63 -30.55 -24.41
CA SER A 214 -10.52 -29.75 -25.62
C SER A 214 -9.28 -28.88 -25.51
N LEU A 215 -8.22 -29.26 -26.24
CA LEU A 215 -6.96 -28.54 -26.35
C LEU A 215 -7.08 -27.32 -27.30
N CYS A 216 -8.22 -26.63 -27.21
CA CYS A 216 -8.45 -25.27 -27.70
C CYS A 216 -9.37 -24.56 -26.70
N SER A 217 -8.89 -24.46 -25.46
CA SER A 217 -9.46 -23.51 -24.51
C SER A 217 -8.79 -22.15 -24.74
N PRO A 218 -9.54 -21.05 -24.95
CA PRO A 218 -9.00 -19.69 -25.11
C PRO A 218 -8.09 -19.21 -23.97
N GLY A 219 -8.05 -19.94 -22.85
CA GLY A 219 -7.25 -19.64 -21.66
C GLY A 219 -5.73 -19.66 -21.91
N TRP A 220 -5.22 -20.52 -22.80
CA TRP A 220 -3.77 -20.60 -23.07
C TRP A 220 -3.23 -19.32 -23.71
N SER A 221 -3.96 -18.75 -24.67
CA SER A 221 -3.60 -17.48 -25.30
C SER A 221 -3.69 -16.31 -24.33
N ARG A 222 -4.67 -16.30 -23.42
CA ARG A 222 -4.82 -15.24 -22.40
C ARG A 222 -3.73 -15.31 -21.32
N VAL A 223 -3.35 -16.50 -20.86
CA VAL A 223 -2.30 -16.69 -19.83
C VAL A 223 -0.92 -16.35 -20.37
N VAL A 224 -0.61 -16.73 -21.61
CA VAL A 224 0.66 -16.38 -22.26
C VAL A 224 0.72 -14.88 -22.56
N GLN A 225 -0.40 -14.29 -23.03
CA GLN A 225 -0.47 -12.84 -23.23
C GLN A 225 -0.36 -12.08 -21.91
N SER A 226 -1.03 -12.52 -20.82
CA SER A 226 -0.98 -11.84 -19.52
C SER A 226 0.41 -11.90 -18.90
N GLN A 227 1.11 -13.04 -19.00
CA GLN A 227 2.49 -13.16 -18.52
C GLN A 227 3.46 -12.28 -19.31
N LEU A 228 3.33 -12.21 -20.64
CA LEU A 228 4.14 -11.31 -21.46
C LEU A 228 3.90 -9.83 -21.12
N THR A 229 2.66 -9.40 -20.87
CA THR A 229 2.38 -8.02 -20.41
C THR A 229 2.84 -7.75 -18.97
N ALA A 230 2.71 -8.71 -18.05
CA ALA A 230 3.11 -8.52 -16.65
C ALA A 230 4.63 -8.48 -16.48
N THR A 231 5.39 -9.32 -17.20
CA THR A 231 6.85 -9.28 -17.17
C THR A 231 7.41 -8.07 -17.92
N SER A 232 6.75 -7.62 -19.00
CA SER A 232 7.12 -6.40 -19.74
C SER A 232 6.84 -5.12 -18.94
N ALA A 233 5.74 -5.04 -18.20
CA ALA A 233 5.38 -3.84 -17.43
C ALA A 233 6.23 -3.69 -16.15
N SER A 234 6.69 -4.80 -15.55
CA SER A 234 7.53 -4.75 -14.33
C SER A 234 9.03 -4.57 -14.57
N GLN A 235 9.52 -4.65 -15.81
CA GLN A 235 10.96 -4.45 -16.12
C GLN A 235 11.29 -3.09 -16.76
N VAL A 236 10.31 -2.21 -16.98
CA VAL A 236 10.57 -0.87 -17.56
C VAL A 236 10.41 0.28 -16.55
N GLN A 237 9.82 0.04 -15.37
CA GLN A 237 9.61 1.12 -14.38
C GLN A 237 10.54 1.07 -13.14
N ALA A 238 11.40 0.07 -12.99
CA ALA A 238 12.19 -0.13 -11.76
C ALA A 238 13.66 0.35 -11.81
N ILE A 239 14.12 1.03 -12.88
CA ILE A 239 15.53 1.51 -13.00
C ILE A 239 15.67 3.03 -13.23
N LEU A 240 14.59 3.84 -13.23
CA LEU A 240 14.75 5.30 -13.22
C LEU A 240 14.00 5.97 -12.08
N LEU A 241 14.70 6.09 -10.95
CA LEU A 241 14.58 7.26 -10.08
C LEU A 241 14.75 8.53 -10.93
N PRO A 242 13.84 9.52 -10.88
CA PRO A 242 14.16 10.86 -11.34
C PRO A 242 15.17 11.45 -10.36
N GLN A 243 16.41 11.64 -10.81
CA GLN A 243 17.40 12.45 -10.10
C GLN A 243 16.88 13.89 -9.97
N PRO A 244 16.95 14.53 -8.79
CA PRO A 244 16.65 15.95 -8.67
C PRO A 244 17.72 16.78 -9.40
N PRO A 245 17.36 17.92 -10.01
CA PRO A 245 18.35 18.78 -10.65
C PRO A 245 19.26 19.41 -9.59
N TYR A 246 20.54 19.05 -9.61
CA TYR A 246 21.60 19.81 -8.95
C TYR A 246 21.63 21.22 -9.55
N SER A 247 21.20 22.20 -8.77
CA SER A 247 21.44 23.62 -9.02
C SER A 247 22.94 23.90 -8.94
N ARG A 248 23.55 24.10 -10.11
CA ARG A 248 24.91 24.60 -10.30
C ARG A 248 24.96 26.06 -9.83
N LEU A 249 25.64 26.32 -8.71
CA LEU A 249 26.13 27.66 -8.37
C LEU A 249 27.50 27.81 -9.05
N GLU A 250 27.56 28.68 -10.06
CA GLU A 250 28.82 29.22 -10.60
C GLU A 250 29.47 30.14 -9.54
N PRO A 251 30.80 30.17 -9.43
CA PRO A 251 31.50 31.18 -8.64
C PRO A 251 31.52 32.51 -9.41
N ALA A 252 31.17 33.61 -8.73
CA ALA A 252 31.48 34.95 -9.20
C ALA A 252 32.93 35.28 -8.81
N ASP A 253 33.70 35.74 -9.80
CA ASP A 253 34.87 36.62 -9.59
C ASP A 253 34.42 37.97 -8.99
#